data_AF-A0A1J3F6P2-F1
#
_entry.id   AF-A0A1J3F6P2-F1
#
_cell.length_a   1.000
_cell.length_b   1.000
_cell.length_c   1.000
_cell.angle_alpha   90.00
_cell.angle_beta   90.00
_cell.angle_gamma   90.00
#
_symmetry.space_group_name_H-M   'P 1'
#
loop_
_entity.id
_entity.type
_entity.pdbx_description
1 polymer ?
#
loop_
_entity_poly.entity_id
_entity_poly.type
_entity_poly.pdbx_seq_one_letter_code
_entity_poly.pdbx_strand_id
1 'polypeptide(L)'
;VWIGTQADEAFSDAWHSDAAMPVDSNAAISAVLRSKVYHAPRLWYVRVNVVEAQDLVTTDKHRFPDVYVKAQLGNQVMKTRPCQARTLGAVWNEDFLFVVAEPFEDHLVFTVEDRVAPGKDEILGRTYIPLNTVEKRADDHMI
;
A
#
# COMPACT_ATOMS: atom_id res chain seq x y z
N VAL A 1 -0.07 -31.45 -26.24
CA VAL A 1 -0.38 -30.14 -25.60
C VAL A 1 0.33 -30.13 -24.27
N TRP A 2 1.23 -29.18 -24.04
CA TRP A 2 1.98 -29.06 -22.78
C TRP A 2 1.16 -28.26 -21.77
N ILE A 3 1.02 -28.78 -20.54
CA ILE A 3 0.38 -28.14 -19.39
C ILE A 3 1.45 -28.13 -18.30
N GLY A 4 2.07 -26.96 -18.09
CA GLY A 4 3.03 -26.72 -17.01
C GLY A 4 3.25 -25.23 -16.84
N THR A 5 3.64 -24.80 -15.64
CA THR A 5 4.02 -23.40 -15.37
C THR A 5 5.53 -23.24 -15.42
N GLN A 6 6.04 -22.02 -15.60
CA GLN A 6 7.48 -21.73 -15.60
C GLN A 6 8.17 -22.05 -14.25
N ALA A 7 7.39 -22.32 -13.20
CA ALA A 7 7.84 -22.74 -11.88
C ALA A 7 7.95 -24.26 -11.73
N ASP A 8 7.45 -25.02 -12.69
CA ASP A 8 7.52 -26.47 -12.64
C ASP A 8 8.95 -26.84 -13.01
N GLU A 9 9.72 -27.33 -12.03
CA GLU A 9 11.03 -27.99 -12.23
C GLU A 9 10.93 -29.27 -13.09
N ALA A 10 9.84 -29.44 -13.85
CA ALA A 10 9.55 -30.57 -14.72
C ALA A 10 10.67 -30.84 -15.73
N PHE A 11 11.55 -29.86 -15.98
CA PHE A 11 12.78 -30.05 -16.71
C PHE A 11 13.92 -29.21 -16.13
N SER A 12 14.38 -29.53 -14.91
CA SER A 12 15.67 -29.02 -14.40
C SER A 12 16.83 -29.28 -15.36
N ASP A 13 16.68 -30.33 -16.18
CA ASP A 13 17.63 -30.79 -17.19
C ASP A 13 17.18 -30.43 -18.62
N ALA A 14 16.19 -29.54 -18.83
CA ALA A 14 15.90 -29.05 -20.19
C ALA A 14 17.11 -28.24 -20.68
N TRP A 15 17.90 -28.87 -21.55
CA TRP A 15 19.08 -28.27 -22.16
C TRP A 15 18.67 -27.03 -22.94
N HIS A 16 19.36 -25.92 -22.66
CA HIS A 16 19.29 -24.72 -23.47
C HIS A 16 19.65 -25.07 -24.91
N SER A 17 18.96 -24.43 -25.86
CA SER A 17 19.23 -24.48 -27.30
C SER A 17 20.71 -24.76 -27.62
N ASP A 18 20.97 -25.72 -28.52
CA ASP A 18 22.32 -26.14 -28.98
C ASP A 18 23.21 -24.98 -29.47
N ALA A 19 22.65 -23.78 -29.63
CA ALA A 19 23.35 -22.53 -29.90
C ALA A 19 24.31 -22.06 -28.79
N ALA A 20 24.25 -22.62 -27.57
CA ALA A 20 25.03 -22.16 -26.42
C ALA A 20 26.24 -23.03 -26.03
N MET A 21 26.64 -24.02 -26.84
CA MET A 21 27.81 -24.86 -26.54
C MET A 21 29.10 -24.29 -27.16
N PRO A 22 29.98 -23.60 -26.40
CA PRO A 22 31.40 -23.65 -26.72
C PRO A 22 31.95 -25.02 -26.27
N VAL A 23 32.99 -25.49 -26.97
CA VAL A 23 33.53 -26.86 -26.95
C VAL A 23 34.04 -27.38 -25.59
N ASP A 24 33.92 -26.58 -24.52
CA ASP A 24 34.41 -26.88 -23.17
C ASP A 24 33.27 -26.71 -22.15
N SER A 25 32.56 -27.80 -21.87
CA SER A 25 31.42 -27.87 -20.95
C SER A 25 31.83 -27.60 -19.49
N ASN A 26 32.01 -26.33 -19.13
CA ASN A 26 32.31 -25.95 -17.76
C ASN A 26 30.99 -25.84 -16.96
N ALA A 27 30.82 -26.65 -15.90
CA ALA A 27 29.64 -26.68 -15.03
C ALA A 27 29.26 -25.31 -14.41
N ALA A 28 30.16 -24.33 -14.48
CA ALA A 28 29.90 -22.95 -14.09
C ALA A 28 28.87 -22.25 -14.99
N ILE A 29 28.77 -22.58 -16.28
CA ILE A 29 27.88 -21.87 -17.22
C ILE A 29 26.41 -22.28 -17.02
N SER A 30 26.16 -23.56 -16.73
CA SER A 30 24.81 -24.07 -16.43
C SER A 30 24.23 -23.52 -15.12
N ALA A 31 25.09 -23.12 -14.17
CA ALA A 31 24.66 -22.46 -12.94
C ALA A 31 24.17 -21.02 -13.17
N VAL A 32 24.66 -20.33 -14.20
CA VAL A 32 24.33 -18.93 -14.50
C VAL A 32 23.07 -18.80 -15.37
N LEU A 33 22.75 -19.80 -16.18
CA LEU A 33 21.58 -19.83 -17.06
C LEU A 33 20.41 -20.60 -16.43
N ARG A 34 19.96 -20.18 -15.24
CA ARG A 34 18.75 -20.76 -14.62
C ARG A 34 17.54 -19.88 -14.88
N SER A 35 16.38 -20.50 -15.12
CA SER A 35 15.12 -19.76 -15.16
C SER A 35 14.87 -19.16 -13.77
N LYS A 36 14.43 -17.90 -13.73
CA LYS A 36 13.94 -17.26 -12.51
C LYS A 36 12.42 -17.26 -12.55
N VAL A 37 11.81 -17.77 -11.49
CA VAL A 37 10.38 -17.61 -11.25
C VAL A 37 10.16 -16.21 -10.67
N TYR A 38 9.39 -15.40 -11.39
CA TYR A 38 8.92 -14.11 -10.89
C TYR A 38 7.50 -14.30 -10.37
N HIS A 39 7.30 -14.12 -9.07
CA HIS A 39 5.96 -13.96 -8.54
C HIS A 39 5.48 -12.55 -8.88
N ALA A 40 4.45 -12.44 -9.70
CA ALA A 40 3.74 -11.18 -9.94
C ALA A 40 2.62 -11.07 -8.90
N PRO A 41 2.78 -10.26 -7.83
CA PRO A 41 1.75 -10.15 -6.83
C PRO A 41 0.52 -9.47 -7.41
N ARG A 42 -0.66 -9.90 -6.98
CA ARG A 42 -1.92 -9.29 -7.39
C ARG A 42 -2.05 -7.91 -6.77
N LEU A 43 -2.34 -6.92 -7.60
CA LEU A 43 -2.57 -5.55 -7.16
C LEU A 43 -4.05 -5.32 -6.81
N TRP A 44 -4.28 -4.45 -5.83
CA TRP A 44 -5.59 -4.07 -5.35
C TRP A 44 -5.67 -2.57 -5.12
N TYR A 45 -6.87 -2.02 -5.26
CA TYR A 45 -7.18 -0.65 -4.87
C TYR A 45 -7.80 -0.63 -3.47
N VAL A 46 -7.27 0.21 -2.60
CA VAL A 46 -7.84 0.49 -1.29
C VAL A 46 -8.48 1.86 -1.35
N ARG A 47 -9.82 1.89 -1.38
CA ARG A 47 -10.59 3.13 -1.27
C ARG A 47 -10.77 3.49 0.19
N VAL A 48 -10.44 4.72 0.53
CA VAL A 48 -10.56 5.27 1.87
C VAL A 48 -11.40 6.53 1.80
N ASN A 49 -12.43 6.64 2.63
CA ASN A 49 -13.22 7.85 2.75
C ASN A 49 -12.99 8.44 4.15
N VAL A 50 -12.38 9.63 4.22
CA VAL A 50 -12.18 10.36 5.47
C VAL A 50 -13.39 11.27 5.67
N VAL A 51 -14.34 10.81 6.50
CA VAL A 51 -15.61 11.51 6.74
C VAL A 51 -15.40 12.68 7.69
N GLU A 52 -15.11 12.39 8.96
CA GLU A 52 -15.07 13.36 10.04
C GLU A 52 -14.17 12.90 11.20
N ALA A 53 -13.86 13.83 12.10
CA ALA A 53 -13.27 13.59 13.40
C ALA A 53 -14.05 14.40 14.45
N GLN A 54 -14.28 13.79 15.61
CA GLN A 54 -15.04 14.35 16.71
C GLN A 54 -14.20 14.35 17.99
N ASP A 55 -14.62 15.17 18.96
CA ASP A 55 -13.99 15.28 20.29
C ASP A 55 -12.47 15.53 20.23
N LEU A 56 -12.04 16.40 19.32
CA LEU A 56 -10.64 16.76 19.13
C LEU A 56 -10.09 17.43 20.40
N VAL A 57 -8.99 16.88 20.92
CA VAL A 57 -8.29 17.42 22.08
C VAL A 57 -7.08 18.22 21.61
N THR A 58 -7.11 19.53 21.80
CA THR A 58 -6.04 20.45 21.40
C THR A 58 -5.18 20.86 22.60
N THR A 59 -3.91 21.20 22.34
CA THR A 59 -3.00 21.73 23.36
C THR A 59 -3.49 23.10 23.87
N ASP A 60 -3.93 23.96 22.94
CA ASP A 60 -4.50 25.27 23.25
C ASP A 60 -6.03 25.21 23.20
N LYS A 61 -6.66 25.39 24.36
CA LYS A 61 -8.12 25.36 24.52
C LYS A 61 -8.81 26.68 24.15
N HIS A 62 -8.05 27.73 23.85
CA HIS A 62 -8.58 29.06 23.53
C HIS A 62 -8.79 29.29 22.03
N ARG A 63 -8.39 28.33 21.18
CA ARG A 63 -8.62 28.41 19.73
C ARG A 63 -9.39 27.21 19.21
N PHE A 64 -9.98 27.38 18.03
CA PHE A 64 -10.41 26.25 17.22
C PHE A 64 -9.23 25.68 16.42
N PRO A 65 -9.13 24.35 16.32
CA PRO A 65 -8.04 23.71 15.58
C PRO A 65 -8.20 23.86 14.06
N ASP A 66 -7.06 23.86 13.36
CA ASP A 66 -6.98 23.83 11.89
C ASP A 66 -6.40 22.47 11.50
N VAL A 67 -7.28 21.50 11.29
CA VAL A 67 -6.91 20.09 11.25
C VAL A 67 -6.95 19.50 9.85
N TYR A 68 -6.07 18.55 9.61
CA TYR A 68 -6.13 17.68 8.45
C TYR A 68 -5.79 16.25 8.87
N VAL A 69 -6.19 15.30 8.03
CA VAL A 69 -5.87 13.88 8.24
C VAL A 69 -4.83 13.48 7.21
N LYS A 70 -3.73 12.91 7.69
CA LYS A 70 -2.75 12.20 6.88
C LYS A 70 -3.07 10.71 6.90
N ALA A 71 -3.42 10.15 5.75
CA ALA A 71 -3.54 8.72 5.54
C ALA A 71 -2.25 8.19 4.89
N GLN A 72 -1.66 7.15 5.47
CA GLN A 72 -0.43 6.54 5.01
C GLN A 72 -0.58 5.02 4.87
N LEU A 73 -0.14 4.49 3.74
CA LEU A 73 -0.11 3.05 3.45
C LEU A 73 1.21 2.70 2.78
N GLY A 74 2.09 2.02 3.51
CA GLY A 74 3.48 1.84 3.11
C GLY A 74 4.16 3.20 2.84
N ASN A 75 4.62 3.37 1.59
CA ASN A 75 5.29 4.58 1.11
C ASN A 75 4.33 5.63 0.52
N GLN A 76 3.04 5.31 0.39
CA GLN A 76 2.05 6.24 -0.13
C GLN A 76 1.47 7.08 1.01
N VAL A 77 1.44 8.40 0.83
CA VAL A 77 0.88 9.34 1.79
C VAL A 77 -0.09 10.26 1.06
N MET A 78 -1.33 10.32 1.54
CA MET A 78 -2.35 11.26 1.10
C MET A 78 -2.81 12.10 2.29
N LYS A 79 -3.22 13.33 2.03
CA LYS A 79 -3.66 14.28 3.06
C LYS A 79 -4.98 14.90 2.64
N THR A 80 -5.88 15.10 3.60
CA THR A 80 -7.10 15.87 3.34
C THR A 80 -6.77 17.35 3.20
N ARG A 81 -7.73 18.14 2.72
CA ARG A 81 -7.62 19.60 2.85
C ARG A 81 -7.64 19.99 4.33
N PRO A 82 -6.89 21.04 4.73
CA PRO A 82 -7.04 21.63 6.05
C PRO A 82 -8.49 22.07 6.27
N CYS A 83 -9.02 21.75 7.45
CA CYS A 83 -10.36 22.11 7.89
C CYS A 83 -10.21 22.96 9.15
N GLN A 84 -10.53 24.25 9.00
CA GLN A 84 -10.65 25.16 10.13
C GLN A 84 -11.94 24.81 10.88
N ALA A 85 -11.81 24.11 11.99
CA ALA A 85 -12.93 23.65 12.78
C ALA A 85 -13.72 24.84 13.33
N ARG A 86 -15.05 24.68 13.44
CA ARG A 86 -15.94 25.66 14.10
C ARG A 86 -16.32 25.23 15.52
N THR A 87 -16.01 23.99 15.86
CA THR A 87 -16.22 23.32 17.14
C THR A 87 -14.99 22.42 17.40
N LEU A 88 -15.05 21.48 18.35
CA LEU A 88 -14.02 20.44 18.51
C LEU A 88 -14.22 19.26 17.55
N GLY A 89 -14.82 19.51 16.38
CA GLY A 89 -15.02 18.52 15.33
C GLY A 89 -14.73 19.09 13.95
N ALA A 90 -14.33 18.22 13.03
CA ALA A 90 -14.00 18.56 11.65
C ALA A 90 -14.60 17.54 10.68
N VAL A 91 -15.09 18.02 9.54
CA VAL A 91 -15.70 17.22 8.48
C VAL A 91 -14.95 17.50 7.19
N TRP A 92 -14.56 16.44 6.48
CA TRP A 92 -13.87 16.51 5.19
C TRP A 92 -14.69 15.87 4.08
N ASN A 93 -15.17 14.63 4.31
CA ASN A 93 -15.78 13.78 3.30
C ASN A 93 -14.92 13.68 2.02
N GLU A 94 -13.65 13.32 2.21
CA GLU A 94 -12.67 13.22 1.12
C GLU A 94 -12.27 11.77 0.86
N ASP A 95 -12.23 11.40 -0.42
CA ASP A 95 -11.84 10.07 -0.87
C ASP A 95 -10.35 10.00 -1.25
N PHE A 96 -9.67 8.95 -0.80
CA PHE A 96 -8.34 8.54 -1.22
C PHE A 96 -8.37 7.17 -1.87
N LEU A 97 -7.41 6.94 -2.76
CA LEU A 97 -7.24 5.67 -3.44
C LEU A 97 -5.77 5.25 -3.40
N PHE A 98 -5.48 4.17 -2.71
CA PHE A 98 -4.14 3.59 -2.64
C PHE A 98 -4.05 2.34 -3.50
N VAL A 99 -2.83 2.01 -3.94
CA VAL A 99 -2.55 0.73 -4.62
C VAL A 99 -1.71 -0.15 -3.69
N VAL A 100 -2.10 -1.41 -3.53
CA VAL A 100 -1.38 -2.38 -2.69
C VAL A 100 -1.18 -3.69 -3.43
N ALA A 101 -0.16 -4.43 -3.04
CA ALA A 101 0.12 -5.77 -3.56
C ALA A 101 -0.14 -6.81 -2.46
N GLU A 102 -0.63 -8.00 -2.82
CA GLU A 102 -0.64 -9.13 -1.88
C GLU A 102 0.79 -9.64 -1.61
N PRO A 103 1.11 -10.09 -0.38
CA PRO A 103 0.27 -10.13 0.81
C PRO A 103 0.09 -8.76 1.51
N PHE A 104 -1.06 -8.54 2.14
CA PHE A 104 -1.40 -7.27 2.80
C PHE A 104 -0.81 -7.16 4.22
N GLU A 105 0.49 -6.94 4.30
CA GLU A 105 1.22 -6.86 5.58
C GLU A 105 1.25 -5.45 6.19
N ASP A 106 1.00 -4.43 5.37
CA ASP A 106 1.02 -3.03 5.78
C ASP A 106 -0.20 -2.65 6.64
N HIS A 107 -0.01 -1.62 7.46
CA HIS A 107 -1.10 -0.94 8.16
C HIS A 107 -1.48 0.33 7.40
N LEU A 108 -2.78 0.58 7.26
CA LEU A 108 -3.31 1.88 6.91
C LEU A 108 -3.31 2.75 8.16
N VAL A 109 -2.46 3.77 8.17
CA VAL A 109 -2.25 4.67 9.31
C VAL A 109 -2.92 6.00 9.05
N PHE A 110 -3.80 6.41 9.95
CA PHE A 110 -4.35 7.76 9.97
C PHE A 110 -3.69 8.56 11.08
N THR A 111 -3.24 9.77 10.76
CA THR A 111 -2.76 10.76 11.73
C THR A 111 -3.60 12.02 11.58
N VAL A 112 -4.22 12.46 12.67
CA VAL A 112 -4.88 13.77 12.73
C VAL A 112 -3.84 14.78 13.22
N GLU A 113 -3.57 15.79 12.40
CA GLU A 113 -2.60 16.85 12.70
C GLU A 113 -3.31 18.21 12.74
N ASP A 114 -2.96 19.02 13.73
CA ASP A 114 -3.43 20.38 13.93
C ASP A 114 -2.33 21.37 13.58
N ARG A 115 -2.61 22.26 12.63
CA ARG A 115 -1.70 23.33 12.23
C ARG A 115 -1.77 24.46 13.23
N VAL A 116 -0.80 24.51 14.13
CA VAL A 116 -0.73 25.52 15.21
C VAL A 116 -0.04 26.80 14.76
N ALA A 117 0.90 26.72 13.81
CA ALA A 117 1.57 27.86 13.21
C ALA A 117 2.14 27.49 11.82
N PRO A 118 2.56 28.46 10.99
CA PRO A 118 3.22 28.16 9.72
C PRO A 118 4.45 27.26 9.93
N GLY A 119 4.43 26.07 9.32
CA GLY A 119 5.51 25.07 9.45
C GLY A 119 5.54 24.31 10.77
N LYS A 120 4.52 24.48 11.64
CA LYS A 120 4.39 23.77 12.90
C LYS A 120 3.03 23.08 12.97
N ASP A 121 3.04 21.76 12.85
CA ASP A 121 1.88 20.89 13.00
C ASP A 121 2.05 20.03 14.28
N GLU A 122 0.98 19.86 15.04
CA GLU A 122 0.92 19.04 16.24
C GLU A 122 0.03 17.82 16.00
N ILE A 123 0.47 16.62 16.40
CA ILE A 123 -0.33 15.40 16.23
C ILE A 123 -1.37 15.35 17.35
N LEU A 124 -2.65 15.33 16.97
CA LEU A 124 -3.76 15.16 17.91
C LEU A 124 -4.04 13.68 18.19
N GLY A 125 -3.83 12.82 17.20
CA GLY A 125 -4.11 11.39 17.35
C GLY A 125 -3.63 10.55 16.18
N ARG A 126 -3.50 9.24 16.42
CA ARG A 126 -3.16 8.24 15.42
C ARG A 126 -4.01 6.99 15.59
N THR A 127 -4.37 6.37 14.48
CA THR A 127 -4.97 5.03 14.45
C THR A 127 -4.33 4.19 13.35
N TYR A 128 -4.33 2.88 13.57
CA TYR A 128 -3.66 1.88 12.75
C TYR A 128 -4.68 0.79 12.40
N ILE A 129 -4.94 0.61 11.11
CA ILE A 129 -5.82 -0.44 10.61
C ILE A 129 -4.96 -1.45 9.87
N PRO A 130 -4.77 -2.67 10.39
CA PRO A 130 -4.08 -3.73 9.66
C PRO A 130 -4.84 -4.02 8.36
N LEU A 131 -4.17 -3.94 7.21
CA LEU A 131 -4.89 -4.04 5.94
C LEU A 131 -5.47 -5.45 5.70
N ASN A 132 -4.86 -6.48 6.29
CA ASN A 132 -5.37 -7.85 6.26
C ASN A 132 -6.72 -8.07 6.97
N THR A 133 -7.18 -7.15 7.82
CA THR A 133 -8.50 -7.23 8.46
C THR A 133 -9.60 -6.60 7.62
N VAL A 134 -9.25 -5.90 6.52
CA VAL A 134 -10.21 -5.26 5.64
C VAL A 134 -10.81 -6.28 4.68
N GLU A 135 -12.13 -6.35 4.64
CA GLU A 135 -12.85 -7.24 3.73
C GLU A 135 -12.55 -6.89 2.26
N LYS A 136 -12.15 -7.88 1.48
CA LYS A 136 -11.88 -7.73 0.06
C LYS A 136 -13.19 -7.79 -0.71
N ARG A 137 -13.52 -6.73 -1.45
CA ARG A 137 -14.59 -6.77 -2.45
C ARG A 137 -14.00 -7.13 -3.79
N ALA A 138 -14.23 -8.35 -4.24
CA ALA A 138 -13.99 -8.77 -5.61
C ALA A 138 -15.34 -8.72 -6.33
N ASP A 139 -15.72 -7.54 -6.82
CA ASP A 139 -16.96 -7.37 -7.55
C ASP A 139 -16.79 -7.99 -8.96
N ASP A 140 -16.92 -9.32 -9.06
CA ASP A 140 -17.18 -10.03 -10.33
C ASP A 140 -18.70 -10.08 -10.64
N HIS A 141 -19.52 -9.36 -9.87
CA HIS A 141 -20.94 -9.17 -10.21
C HIS A 141 -21.15 -7.84 -10.91
N MET A 142 -21.30 -7.95 -12.23
CA MET A 142 -21.83 -6.89 -13.08
C MET A 142 -23.18 -6.42 -12.52
N ILE A 143 -23.29 -5.12 -12.28
CA ILE A 143 -24.56 -4.42 -12.03
C ILE A 143 -25.40 -4.43 -13.33
#